data_AF-X0XLY1-F1
#
_entry.id   AF-X0XLY1-F1
#
_cell.length_a   1.000
_cell.length_b   1.000
_cell.length_c   1.000
_cell.angle_alpha   90.00
_cell.angle_beta   90.00
_cell.angle_gamma   90.00
#
_symmetry.space_group_name_H-M   'P 1'
#
loop_
_entity.id
_entity.type
_entity.pdbx_description
1 polymer ?
#
loop_
_entity_poly.entity_id
_entity_poly.type
_entity_poly.pdbx_seq_one_letter_code
_entity_poly.pdbx_strand_id
1 'polypeptide(L)' 'LRTCTNCAFFDTSARFECKKPLTARNEMKTKANRCEYYQPKTIRDLRSAKPETPNDARAAFNALFKK' A
#
# COMPACT_ATOMS: atom_id res chain seq x y z
N LEU A 1 12.62 7.43 -3.11
CA LEU A 1 13.67 6.60 -2.47
C LEU A 1 13.38 5.13 -2.74
N ARG A 2 14.38 4.38 -3.24
CA ARG A 2 14.25 2.96 -3.60
C ARG A 2 14.55 2.06 -2.40
N THR A 3 13.53 1.75 -1.60
CA THR A 3 13.66 0.93 -0.37
C THR A 3 12.92 -0.40 -0.52
N CYS A 4 13.36 -1.46 0.15
CA CYS A 4 12.68 -2.76 0.04
C CYS A 4 11.23 -2.68 0.53
N THR A 5 10.97 -1.93 1.61
CA THR A 5 9.63 -1.77 2.19
C THR A 5 8.61 -1.11 1.26
N ASN A 6 9.09 -0.40 0.22
CA ASN A 6 8.26 0.23 -0.80
C ASN A 6 8.16 -0.62 -2.08
N CYS A 7 8.72 -1.83 -2.10
CA CYS A 7 8.66 -2.73 -3.25
C CYS A 7 7.34 -3.53 -3.27
N ALA A 8 6.79 -3.78 -4.45
CA ALA A 8 5.61 -4.62 -4.67
C ALA A 8 5.86 -6.10 -4.32
N PHE A 9 7.12 -6.54 -4.33
CA PHE A 9 7.51 -7.93 -4.04
C PHE A 9 7.94 -8.16 -2.58
N PHE A 10 7.91 -7.13 -1.74
CA PHE A 10 8.26 -7.26 -0.33
C PHE A 10 7.17 -8.03 0.42
N ASP A 11 7.56 -9.11 1.09
CA ASP A 11 6.66 -9.99 1.83
C ASP A 11 7.41 -10.57 3.03
N THR A 12 6.98 -10.25 4.25
CA THR A 12 7.64 -10.67 5.50
C THR A 12 7.59 -12.18 5.74
N SER A 13 6.70 -12.90 5.06
CA SER A 13 6.59 -14.36 5.17
C SER A 13 7.50 -15.12 4.21
N ALA A 14 8.06 -14.43 3.19
CA ALA A 14 8.91 -15.05 2.18
C ALA A 14 10.39 -15.10 2.62
N ARG A 15 11.16 -16.03 2.03
CA ARG A 15 12.61 -16.09 2.21
C ARG A 15 13.25 -14.75 1.82
N PHE A 16 14.12 -14.22 2.69
CA PHE A 16 14.74 -12.89 2.55
C PHE A 16 13.77 -11.71 2.47
N GLU A 17 12.52 -11.95 2.85
CA GLU A 17 11.41 -11.00 2.82
C GLU A 17 11.08 -10.50 1.40
N CYS A 18 11.28 -11.36 0.39
CA CYS A 18 11.07 -11.04 -1.02
C CYS A 18 10.48 -12.22 -1.77
N LYS A 19 9.45 -11.97 -2.60
CA LYS A 19 8.85 -12.99 -3.48
C LYS A 19 9.70 -13.31 -4.71
N LYS A 20 10.76 -12.54 -4.98
CA LYS A 20 11.69 -12.77 -6.09
C LYS A 20 12.89 -13.60 -5.62
N PRO A 21 13.47 -14.44 -6.50
CA PRO A 21 14.66 -15.20 -6.15
C PRO A 21 15.83 -14.24 -5.94
N LEU A 22 16.25 -14.08 -4.68
CA LEU A 22 17.42 -13.30 -4.31
C LEU A 22 18.56 -14.25 -3.91
N THR A 23 19.77 -13.96 -4.37
CA THR A 23 20.99 -14.68 -3.99
C THR A 23 21.42 -14.35 -2.56
N ALA A 24 21.20 -13.12 -2.11
CA ALA A 24 21.53 -12.64 -0.78
C ALA A 24 20.40 -11.82 -0.14
N ARG A 25 20.32 -11.84 1.20
CA ARG A 25 19.40 -11.00 1.96
C ARG A 25 19.81 -9.53 1.84
N ASN A 26 18.85 -8.65 1.61
CA ASN A 26 19.06 -7.23 1.84
C ASN A 26 18.81 -6.91 3.32
N GLU A 27 19.85 -6.55 4.08
CA GLU A 27 19.79 -6.21 5.50
C GLU A 27 19.12 -4.84 5.76
N MET A 28 19.35 -3.85 4.89
CA MET A 28 18.89 -2.48 5.11
C MET A 28 17.61 -2.20 4.31
N LYS A 29 16.46 -2.63 4.85
CA LYS A 29 15.16 -2.55 4.15
C LYS A 29 14.61 -1.12 3.99
N THR A 30 15.01 -0.20 4.86
CA THR A 30 14.57 1.22 4.89
C THR A 30 15.51 2.18 4.17
N LYS A 31 16.70 1.72 3.76
CA LYS A 31 17.67 2.54 3.01
C LYS A 31 17.56 2.28 1.50
N ALA A 32 18.21 3.14 0.72
CA ALA A 32 18.34 2.95 -0.72
C ALA A 32 19.00 1.59 -1.02
N ASN A 33 18.38 0.79 -1.88
CA ASN A 33 18.93 -0.48 -2.36
C ASN A 33 19.11 -0.51 -3.88
N ARG A 34 19.98 -1.40 -4.36
CA ARG A 34 20.30 -1.56 -5.79
C ARG A 34 19.69 -2.80 -6.45
N CYS A 35 18.94 -3.64 -5.73
CA CYS A 35 18.15 -4.78 -6.23
C CYS A 35 17.48 -4.61 -7.64
N GLU A 36 17.88 -5.37 -8.64
CA GLU A 36 17.37 -5.19 -10.01
C GLU A 36 15.86 -5.47 -10.16
N TYR A 37 15.30 -6.31 -9.28
CA TYR A 37 13.87 -6.65 -9.27
C TYR A 37 12.97 -5.61 -8.61
N TYR A 38 13.51 -4.49 -8.16
CA TYR A 38 12.70 -3.50 -7.45
C TYR A 38 11.59 -2.95 -8.35
N GLN A 39 10.35 -3.06 -7.88
CA GLN A 39 9.20 -2.42 -8.48
C GLN A 39 8.44 -1.68 -7.38
N PRO A 40 8.18 -0.37 -7.49
CA PRO A 40 7.45 0.35 -6.46
C PRO A 40 6.04 -0.22 -6.31
N LYS A 41 5.59 -0.43 -5.06
CA LYS A 41 4.21 -0.84 -4.78
C LYS A 41 3.26 0.32 -5.10
N THR A 42 2.16 0.01 -5.78
CA THR A 42 1.12 1.00 -6.06
C THR A 42 0.37 1.27 -4.76
N ILE A 43 0.66 2.40 -4.11
CA ILE A 43 -0.17 2.88 -3.00
C ILE A 43 -1.39 3.54 -3.64
N ARG A 44 -2.54 2.85 -3.62
CA ARG A 44 -3.80 3.47 -4.03
C ARG A 44 -4.14 4.51 -2.96
N ASP A 45 -4.25 5.76 -3.36
CA ASP A 45 -4.69 6.83 -2.44
C ASP A 45 -6.11 6.49 -1.99
N LEU A 46 -6.26 6.10 -0.72
CA LEU A 46 -7.55 5.84 -0.07
C LEU A 46 -8.17 7.13 0.46
N ARG A 47 -7.71 8.32 0.04
CA ARG A 47 -8.49 9.54 0.20
C ARG A 47 -9.84 9.31 -0.46
N SER A 48 -10.82 8.93 0.36
CA SER A 48 -12.22 8.94 0.01
C SER A 48 -12.49 10.28 -0.64
N ALA A 49 -13.06 10.28 -1.84
CA ALA A 49 -13.69 11.47 -2.38
C ALA A 49 -14.51 12.08 -1.22
N LYS A 50 -14.25 13.35 -0.89
CA LYS A 50 -14.98 14.01 0.20
C LYS A 50 -16.46 13.76 -0.06
N PRO A 51 -17.20 13.06 0.83
CA PRO A 51 -18.63 13.00 0.67
C PRO A 51 -19.11 14.44 0.71
N GLU A 52 -19.89 14.84 -0.30
CA GLU A 52 -20.57 16.13 -0.27
C GLU A 52 -21.28 16.22 1.07
N THR A 53 -21.04 17.27 1.84
CA THR A 53 -21.70 17.45 3.13
C THR A 53 -23.20 17.51 2.87
N PRO A 54 -23.99 16.50 3.26
CA PRO A 54 -25.41 16.54 3.01
C PRO A 54 -25.98 17.70 3.81
N ASN A 55 -26.85 18.50 3.20
CA ASN A 55 -27.53 19.60 3.90
C ASN A 55 -28.33 19.09 5.12
N ASP A 56 -28.63 17.79 5.15
CA ASP A 56 -29.17 17.06 6.29
C ASP A 56 -28.48 15.69 6.46
N ALA A 57 -27.66 15.56 7.50
CA ALA A 57 -26.94 14.33 7.83
C ALA A 57 -27.87 13.13 8.14
N ARG A 58 -29.10 13.39 8.60
CA ARG A 58 -30.05 12.34 8.99
C ARG A 58 -30.71 11.69 7.78
N ALA A 59 -31.04 12.49 6.76
CA ALA A 59 -31.54 11.98 5.49
C ALA A 59 -30.49 11.11 4.76
N ALA A 60 -29.24 11.56 4.73
CA ALA A 60 -28.14 10.79 4.15
C ALA A 60 -27.89 9.46 4.86
N PHE A 61 -28.01 9.44 6.20
CA PHE A 61 -27.94 8.20 6.97
C PHE A 61 -29.08 7.25 6.61
N ASN A 62 -30.33 7.72 6.56
CA ASN A 62 -31.49 6.87 6.23
C ASN A 62 -31.40 6.28 4.81
N ALA A 63 -30.86 7.03 3.85
CA ALA A 63 -30.66 6.58 2.48
C ALA A 63 -29.73 5.35 2.38
N LEU A 64 -28.75 5.21 3.29
CA LEU A 64 -27.89 4.02 3.36
C LEU A 64 -28.68 2.75 3.70
N PHE A 65 -29.78 2.89 4.43
CA PHE A 65 -30.62 1.79 4.88
C PHE A 65 -31.91 1.64 4.06
N LYS A 66 -32.08 2.41 2.98
CA LYS A 66 -33.25 2.37 2.08
C LYS A 66 -34.59 2.45 2.82
N LYS A 67 -34.73 3.40 3.74
CA LYS A 67 -36.00 3.77 4.38
C LYS A 67 -36.40 5.19 4.01
#